data_AF-A0A9D6LY58-F1
#
_entry.id   AF-A0A9D6LY58-F1
#
_cell.length_a   1.000
_cell.length_b   1.000
_cell.length_c   1.000
_cell.angle_alpha   90.00
_cell.angle_beta   90.00
_cell.angle_gamma   90.00
#
_symmetry.space_group_name_H-M   'P 1'
#
loop_
_entity.id
_entity.type
_entity.pdbx_description
1 polymer ?
#
loop_
_entity_poly.entity_id
_entity_poly.type
_entity_poly.pdbx_seq_one_letter_code
_entity_poly.pdbx_strand_id
1 'polypeptide(L)' 'MSKRVPTLHFESKYWARGFSRVAGIDEVGRGAWAGPVVAGAV' A
#
# COMPACT_ATOMS: atom_id res chain seq x y z
N MET A 1 -11.38 -18.87 -12.38
CA MET A 1 -10.95 -17.48 -12.07
C MET A 1 -9.78 -17.55 -11.09
N SER A 2 -8.62 -17.00 -11.44
CA SER A 2 -7.47 -16.96 -10.52
C SER A 2 -7.72 -15.91 -9.43
N LYS A 3 -7.72 -16.33 -8.17
CA LYS A 3 -7.91 -15.45 -7.01
C LYS A 3 -6.60 -14.70 -6.79
N ARG A 4 -6.60 -13.37 -6.92
CA ARG A 4 -5.43 -12.57 -6.55
C ARG A 4 -5.31 -12.59 -5.03
N VAL A 5 -4.23 -13.17 -4.52
CA VAL A 5 -3.89 -13.19 -3.10
C VAL A 5 -2.88 -12.06 -2.86
N PRO A 6 -3.01 -11.28 -1.77
CA PRO A 6 -2.00 -10.32 -1.37
C PRO A 6 -0.62 -10.98 -1.21
N THR A 7 0.44 -10.27 -1.56
CA THR A 7 1.82 -10.79 -1.43
C THR A 7 2.75 -9.67 -0.97
N LEU A 8 3.86 -10.05 -0.32
CA LEU A 8 4.92 -9.13 0.08
C LEU A 8 6.04 -9.01 -0.98
N HIS A 9 5.70 -9.22 -2.26
CA HIS A 9 6.70 -9.33 -3.32
C HIS A 9 7.57 -8.07 -3.42
N PHE A 10 6.97 -6.89 -3.29
CA PHE A 10 7.69 -5.63 -3.41
C PHE A 10 8.49 -5.32 -2.16
N GLU A 11 7.91 -5.50 -0.98
CA GLU A 11 8.56 -5.34 0.31
C GLU A 11 9.82 -6.21 0.39
N SER A 12 9.69 -7.48 0.01
CA SER A 12 10.81 -8.45 -0.05
C SER A 12 11.91 -7.99 -0.99
N LYS A 13 11.56 -7.44 -2.16
CA LYS A 13 12.51 -6.91 -3.14
C LYS A 13 13.30 -5.72 -2.56
N TYR A 14 12.67 -4.85 -1.79
CA TYR A 14 13.34 -3.68 -1.21
C TYR A 14 14.14 -4.03 0.05
N TRP A 15 13.65 -4.94 0.89
CA TRP A 15 14.42 -5.49 2.01
C TRP A 15 15.70 -6.16 1.53
N ALA A 16 15.64 -6.96 0.45
CA ALA A 16 16.81 -7.58 -0.16
C ALA A 16 17.84 -6.57 -0.72
N ARG A 17 17.39 -5.35 -1.04
CA ARG A 17 18.27 -4.24 -1.45
C ARG A 17 18.84 -3.45 -0.27
N GLY A 18 18.58 -3.87 0.96
CA GLY A 18 19.09 -3.25 2.19
C GLY A 18 18.23 -2.10 2.74
N PHE A 19 17.05 -1.83 2.15
CA PHE A 19 16.13 -0.85 2.73
C PHE A 19 15.47 -1.45 3.96
N SER A 20 15.77 -0.94 5.16
CA SER A 20 15.24 -1.49 6.42
C SER A 20 13.87 -0.96 6.82
N ARG A 21 13.36 0.07 6.13
CA ARG A 21 12.05 0.68 6.38
C ARG A 21 11.28 0.75 5.08
N VAL A 22 10.16 0.04 5.02
CA VAL A 22 9.21 0.01 3.90
C VAL A 22 7.84 0.26 4.50
N ALA A 23 7.09 1.20 3.93
CA ALA A 23 5.74 1.54 4.38
C ALA A 23 4.73 1.28 3.27
N GLY A 24 3.59 0.70 3.62
CA GLY A 24 2.42 0.61 2.76
C GLY A 24 1.65 1.92 2.79
N ILE A 25 1.10 2.35 1.65
CA ILE A 25 0.29 3.56 1.54
C ILE A 25 -1.07 3.19 0.96
N ASP A 26 -2.14 3.70 1.55
CA ASP A 26 -3.50 3.56 1.04
C ASP A 26 -4.31 4.83 1.29
N GLU A 27 -5.35 5.03 0.49
CA GLU A 27 -6.23 6.19 0.56
C GLU A 27 -7.69 5.84 0.87
N VAL A 28 -8.39 6.81 1.44
CA VAL A 28 -9.83 6.76 1.65
C VAL A 28 -10.48 8.09 1.23
N GLY A 29 -11.77 8.04 0.88
CA GLY A 29 -12.55 9.24 0.57
C GLY A 29 -12.60 9.62 -0.91
N ARG A 30 -11.87 8.93 -1.80
CA ARG A 30 -11.91 9.20 -3.26
C ARG A 30 -13.31 9.16 -3.87
N GLY A 31 -14.20 8.32 -3.32
CA GLY A 31 -15.57 8.15 -3.79
C GLY A 31 -16.61 9.02 -3.07
N ALA A 32 -16.21 9.85 -2.10
CA ALA A 32 -17.14 10.69 -1.37
C ALA A 32 -17.61 11.87 -2.23
N TRP A 33 -18.87 12.32 -2.04
CA TRP A 33 -19.41 13.49 -2.74
C TRP A 33 -18.83 14.82 -2.23
N ALA A 34 -18.37 14.86 -0.99
CA ALA A 34 -17.70 15.99 -0.37
C ALA A 34 -16.83 15.50 0.80
N GLY A 35 -15.91 16.36 1.25
CA GLY A 35 -14.89 16.02 2.26
C GLY A 35 -13.53 15.70 1.65
N PRO A 36 -12.47 15.62 2.47
CA PRO A 36 -11.11 15.40 1.97
C PRO A 36 -10.89 13.94 1.56
N VAL A 37 -9.97 13.74 0.62
CA VAL A 37 -9.27 12.46 0.46
C VAL A 37 -8.15 12.43 1.50
N VAL A 38 -8.01 11.30 2.20
CA VAL A 38 -6.98 11.11 3.23
C VAL A 38 -6.16 9.88 2.86
N ALA A 39 -4.84 9.98 2.96
CA ALA A 39 -3.92 8.86 2.80
C ALA A 39 -3.19 8.57 4.12
N GLY A 40 -2.91 7.30 4.37
CA GLY A 40 -2.12 6.83 5.52
C GLY A 40 -0.89 6.06 5.04
N ALA A 41 0.19 6.13 5.81
CA ALA A 41 1.40 5.34 5.60
C ALA A 41 1.77 4.60 6.90
N VAL A 42 1.98 3.28 6.82
CA VAL A 42 2.37 2.42 7.94
C VAL A 42 3.51 1.48 7.57
#